data_AF-A0A483ZSN3-F1
#
_entry.id   AF-A0A483ZSN3-F1
#
_cell.length_a   1.000
_cell.length_b   1.000
_cell.length_c   1.000
_cell.angle_alpha   90.00
_cell.angle_beta   90.00
_cell.angle_gamma   90.00
#
_symmetry.space_group_name_H-M   'P 1'
#
loop_
_entity.id
_entity.type
_entity.pdbx_description
1 polymer ?
#
loop_
_entity_poly.entity_id
_entity_poly.type
_entity_poly.pdbx_seq_one_letter_code
_entity_poly.pdbx_strand_id
1 'polypeptide(L)'
;MANIQYMTDSRGQRVSVVVPVELFEKLVSSSDLDEFYEPVTIDAGASDDIHYPNEVINILSEKDCSMQAAWRIYRGMTQKQVADALGIKQSTVSEFEKSEKPRKENIERLAKLYDCSPEQLLLE
;
A
#
# COMPACT_ATOMS: atom_id res chain seq x y z
N MET A 1 -7.02 -47.11 -14.16
CA MET A 1 -7.16 -46.58 -12.79
C MET A 1 -5.81 -46.03 -12.38
N ALA A 2 -5.71 -44.75 -12.01
CA ALA A 2 -4.43 -44.18 -11.60
C ALA A 2 -4.01 -44.79 -10.26
N ASN A 3 -2.79 -45.36 -10.19
CA ASN A 3 -2.25 -45.94 -8.98
C ASN A 3 -1.65 -44.81 -8.13
N ILE A 4 -2.42 -44.34 -7.14
CA ILE A 4 -2.06 -43.21 -6.29
C ILE A 4 -1.71 -43.75 -4.91
N GLN A 5 -0.52 -43.42 -4.40
CA GLN A 5 -0.06 -43.83 -3.07
C GLN A 5 0.04 -42.61 -2.15
N TYR A 6 -0.40 -42.75 -0.91
CA TYR A 6 -0.35 -41.67 0.09
C TYR A 6 0.76 -41.94 1.10
N MET A 7 1.54 -40.92 1.42
CA MET A 7 2.50 -40.93 2.52
C MET A 7 1.88 -40.15 3.69
N THR A 8 1.87 -40.77 4.87
CA THR A 8 1.31 -40.19 6.09
C THR A 8 2.38 -39.84 7.10
N ASP A 9 2.14 -38.82 7.91
CA ASP A 9 2.99 -38.49 9.04
C ASP A 9 2.81 -39.47 10.22
N SER A 10 3.53 -39.23 11.32
CA SER A 10 3.46 -40.05 12.55
C SER A 10 2.09 -40.02 13.25
N ARG A 11 1.19 -39.12 12.85
CA ARG A 11 -0.18 -39.00 13.36
C ARG A 11 -1.20 -39.60 12.39
N GLY A 12 -0.75 -40.18 11.28
CA GLY A 12 -1.61 -40.78 10.25
C GLY A 12 -2.23 -39.75 9.30
N GLN A 13 -1.83 -38.48 9.35
CA GLN A 13 -2.32 -37.46 8.45
C GLN A 13 -1.58 -37.56 7.11
N ARG A 14 -2.32 -37.54 5.99
CA ARG A 14 -1.72 -37.58 4.65
C ARG A 14 -0.98 -36.28 4.40
N VAL A 15 0.33 -36.35 4.20
CA VAL A 15 1.19 -35.17 4.00
C VAL A 15 1.70 -35.05 2.57
N SER A 16 1.83 -36.17 1.86
CA SER A 16 2.23 -36.18 0.47
C SER A 16 1.63 -37.37 -0.28
N VAL A 17 1.64 -37.28 -1.60
CA VAL A 17 1.05 -38.27 -2.49
C VAL A 17 2.03 -38.57 -3.63
N VAL A 18 2.24 -39.86 -3.91
CA VAL A 18 2.99 -40.33 -5.08
C VAL A 18 1.98 -40.64 -6.17
N VAL A 19 2.10 -39.93 -7.29
CA VAL A 19 1.25 -40.08 -8.46
C VAL A 19 2.08 -40.58 -9.65
N PRO A 20 1.46 -41.27 -10.63
CA PRO A 20 2.13 -41.59 -11.88
C PRO A 20 2.64 -40.33 -12.59
N VAL A 21 3.82 -40.40 -13.20
CA VAL A 21 4.48 -39.25 -13.84
C VAL A 21 3.59 -38.60 -14.90
N GLU A 22 2.88 -39.39 -15.71
CA GLU A 22 1.94 -38.87 -16.72
C GLU A 22 0.78 -38.07 -16.12
N LEU A 23 0.34 -38.41 -14.89
CA LEU A 23 -0.71 -37.67 -14.20
C LEU A 23 -0.15 -36.36 -13.64
N PHE A 24 1.06 -36.38 -13.09
CA PHE A 24 1.75 -35.17 -12.65
C PHE A 24 1.98 -34.20 -13.81
N GLU A 25 2.50 -34.68 -14.95
CA GLU A 25 2.74 -33.87 -16.14
C GLU A 25 1.45 -33.24 -16.68
N LYS A 26 0.34 -33.99 -16.70
CA LYS A 26 -0.98 -33.44 -17.06
C LYS A 26 -1.43 -32.34 -16.09
N LEU A 27 -1.28 -32.56 -14.78
CA LEU A 27 -1.68 -31.59 -13.76
C LEU A 27 -0.83 -30.33 -13.83
N VAL A 28 0.48 -30.45 -13.99
CA VAL A 28 1.41 -29.32 -14.17
C VAL A 28 1.12 -28.57 -15.47
N SER A 29 0.87 -29.28 -16.56
CA SER A 29 0.48 -28.66 -17.84
C SER A 29 -0.87 -27.95 -17.76
N SER A 30 -1.74 -28.34 -16.83
CA SER A 30 -3.02 -27.66 -16.59
C SER A 30 -2.95 -26.56 -15.54
N SER A 31 -1.92 -26.54 -14.67
CA SER A 31 -1.83 -25.59 -13.56
C SER A 31 -1.33 -24.21 -13.98
N ASP A 32 -0.59 -24.13 -15.10
CA ASP A 32 -0.12 -22.87 -15.68
C ASP A 32 -1.04 -22.37 -16.82
N LEU A 33 -2.27 -22.86 -16.89
CA LEU A 33 -3.24 -22.34 -17.83
C LEU A 33 -3.84 -21.04 -17.27
N ASP A 34 -3.49 -19.93 -17.90
CA ASP A 34 -4.15 -18.61 -17.71
C ASP A 34 -5.68 -18.71 -17.68
N GLU A 35 -6.25 -19.75 -18.32
CA GLU A 35 -7.67 -20.07 -18.38
C GLU A 35 -8.34 -20.38 -17.02
N PHE A 36 -7.56 -20.70 -15.96
CA PHE A 36 -8.07 -20.88 -14.59
C PHE A 36 -7.95 -19.62 -13.72
N TYR A 37 -7.27 -18.58 -14.20
CA TYR A 37 -7.21 -17.31 -13.50
C TYR A 37 -8.44 -16.49 -13.87
N GLU A 38 -9.22 -16.10 -12.87
CA GLU A 38 -10.16 -15.01 -13.08
C GLU A 38 -9.36 -13.71 -13.21
N PRO A 39 -9.63 -12.89 -14.23
CA PRO A 39 -8.99 -11.59 -14.32
C PRO A 39 -9.37 -10.80 -13.06
N VAL A 40 -8.36 -10.35 -12.32
CA VAL A 40 -8.58 -9.40 -11.23
C VAL A 40 -9.17 -8.15 -11.85
N THR A 41 -10.40 -7.80 -11.47
CA THR A 41 -10.98 -6.51 -11.82
C THR A 41 -10.20 -5.44 -11.06
N ILE A 42 -9.25 -4.81 -11.75
CA ILE A 42 -8.62 -3.59 -11.27
C ILE A 42 -9.64 -2.48 -11.56
N ASP A 43 -10.49 -2.21 -10.58
CA ASP A 43 -11.32 -1.01 -10.64
C ASP A 43 -10.37 0.18 -10.52
N ALA A 44 -10.21 0.92 -11.61
CA ALA A 44 -9.33 2.08 -11.64
C ALA A 44 -9.80 3.08 -10.57
N GLY A 45 -9.03 3.19 -9.49
CA GLY A 45 -9.29 4.11 -8.38
C GLY A 45 -8.94 5.54 -8.76
N ALA A 46 -9.50 6.52 -8.06
CA ALA A 46 -9.16 7.93 -8.30
C ALA A 46 -7.70 8.28 -7.96
N SER A 47 -6.99 7.35 -7.29
CA SER A 47 -5.62 7.49 -6.80
C SER A 47 -4.60 6.60 -7.53
N ASP A 48 -5.02 5.83 -8.55
CA ASP A 48 -4.17 4.80 -9.18
C ASP A 48 -2.91 5.37 -9.87
N ASP A 49 -2.99 6.60 -10.38
CA ASP A 49 -1.87 7.30 -11.03
C ASP A 49 -1.02 8.13 -10.04
N ILE A 50 -1.32 8.06 -8.73
CA ILE A 50 -0.60 8.83 -7.72
C ILE A 50 0.56 8.00 -7.16
N HIS A 51 1.78 8.47 -7.43
CA HIS A 51 2.99 7.83 -6.93
C HIS A 51 3.47 8.49 -5.64
N TYR A 52 3.87 7.70 -4.66
CA TYR A 52 4.41 8.17 -3.38
C TYR A 52 5.86 7.72 -3.23
N PRO A 53 6.78 8.58 -2.74
CA PRO A 53 8.10 8.12 -2.32
C PRO A 53 7.97 7.07 -1.22
N ASN A 54 8.77 6.00 -1.31
CA ASN A 54 8.72 4.90 -0.34
C ASN A 54 9.00 5.39 1.10
N GLU A 55 9.89 6.36 1.25
CA GLU A 55 10.23 6.98 2.52
C GLU A 55 9.02 7.67 3.17
N VAL A 56 8.15 8.32 2.38
CA VAL A 56 6.92 8.95 2.91
C VAL A 56 5.99 7.88 3.48
N ILE A 57 5.82 6.77 2.77
CA ILE A 57 4.98 5.64 3.22
C ILE A 57 5.56 4.97 4.47
N ASN A 58 6.88 4.81 4.53
CA ASN A 58 7.54 4.29 5.74
C ASN A 58 7.31 5.22 6.93
N ILE A 59 7.47 6.54 6.76
CA ILE A 59 7.21 7.52 7.82
C ILE A 59 5.74 7.46 8.27
N LEU A 60 4.80 7.39 7.33
CA LEU A 60 3.37 7.30 7.60
C LEU A 60 3.07 6.11 8.52
N SER A 61 3.59 4.93 8.16
CA SER A 61 3.36 3.68 8.89
C SER A 61 4.10 3.63 10.22
N GLU A 62 5.39 3.97 10.25
CA GLU A 62 6.23 3.86 11.45
C GLU A 62 5.83 4.86 12.55
N LYS A 63 5.36 6.05 12.15
CA LYS A 63 5.02 7.13 13.09
C LYS A 63 3.53 7.25 13.39
N ASP A 64 2.69 6.44 12.74
CA ASP A 64 1.24 6.47 12.86
C ASP A 64 0.70 7.92 12.78
N CYS A 65 0.98 8.57 11.66
CA CYS A 65 0.69 9.98 11.44
C CYS A 65 -0.09 10.21 10.14
N SER A 66 -0.58 11.42 9.94
CA SER A 66 -1.27 11.80 8.72
C SER A 66 -0.32 11.97 7.54
N MET A 67 -0.86 11.88 6.31
CA MET A 67 -0.08 12.05 5.09
C MET A 67 0.63 13.43 5.05
N GLN A 68 -0.02 14.48 5.55
CA GLN A 68 0.60 15.81 5.60
C GLN A 68 1.78 15.85 6.59
N ALA A 69 1.67 15.15 7.72
CA ALA A 69 2.76 15.03 8.69
C ALA A 69 3.93 14.19 8.14
N ALA A 70 3.62 13.10 7.42
CA ALA A 70 4.63 12.26 6.79
C ALA A 70 5.46 13.04 5.77
N TRP A 71 4.81 13.79 4.87
CA TRP A 71 5.48 14.67 3.92
C TRP A 71 6.30 15.77 4.59
N ARG A 72 5.78 16.37 5.67
CA ARG A 72 6.52 17.37 6.45
C ARG A 72 7.84 16.80 6.98
N ILE A 73 7.79 15.60 7.55
CA ILE A 73 8.94 14.92 8.13
C ILE A 73 9.92 14.49 7.04
N TYR A 74 9.42 14.00 5.90
CA TYR A 74 10.23 13.69 4.72
C TYR A 74 11.01 14.91 4.21
N ARG A 75 10.39 16.10 4.25
CA ARG A 75 11.06 17.38 3.95
C ARG A 75 11.94 17.93 5.08
N GLY A 76 12.07 17.21 6.20
CA GLY A 76 12.89 17.60 7.33
C GLY A 76 12.39 18.84 8.09
N MET A 77 11.09 19.15 7.98
CA MET A 77 10.53 20.37 8.55
C MET A 77 9.83 20.11 9.90
N THR A 78 9.95 21.06 10.81
CA THR A 78 9.13 21.13 12.03
C THR A 78 7.79 21.82 11.72
N GLN A 79 6.76 21.56 12.53
CA GLN A 79 5.48 22.28 12.40
C GLN A 79 5.65 23.80 12.52
N LYS A 80 6.62 24.25 13.31
CA LYS A 80 6.95 25.67 13.44
C LYS A 80 7.52 26.24 12.14
N GLN A 81 8.48 25.56 11.51
CA GLN A 81 9.04 26.01 10.23
C GLN A 81 7.98 26.07 9.12
N VAL A 82 7.05 25.11 9.10
CA VAL A 82 5.91 25.15 8.17
C VAL A 82 5.00 26.33 8.47
N ALA A 83 4.71 26.58 9.75
CA ALA A 83 3.88 27.71 10.16
C ALA A 83 4.52 29.05 9.77
N ASP A 84 5.82 29.21 10.02
CA ASP A 84 6.60 30.38 9.66
C ASP A 84 6.61 30.59 8.13
N ALA A 85 6.79 29.51 7.34
CA ALA A 85 6.77 29.56 5.88
C ALA A 85 5.39 29.92 5.31
N LEU A 86 4.31 29.50 5.97
CA LEU A 86 2.94 29.78 5.56
C LEU A 86 2.38 31.06 6.20
N GLY A 87 3.10 31.72 7.12
CA GLY A 87 2.61 32.88 7.85
C GLY A 87 1.40 32.58 8.75
N ILE A 88 1.32 31.37 9.30
CA ILE A 88 0.23 30.92 10.20
C ILE A 88 0.78 30.55 11.57
N LYS A 89 -0.10 30.17 12.51
CA LYS A 89 0.32 29.69 13.84
C LYS A 89 0.74 28.22 13.76
N GLN A 90 1.72 27.82 14.56
CA GLN A 90 2.12 26.41 14.68
C GLN A 90 0.97 25.50 15.14
N SER A 91 0.05 26.02 15.96
CA SER A 91 -1.19 25.31 16.33
C SER A 91 -2.08 25.01 15.13
N THR A 92 -2.10 25.88 14.11
CA THR A 92 -2.87 25.69 12.88
C THR A 92 -2.29 24.55 12.04
N VAL A 93 -0.97 24.42 11.97
CA VAL A 93 -0.32 23.27 11.31
C VAL A 93 -0.63 21.97 12.05
N SER A 94 -0.60 21.99 13.38
CA SER A 94 -0.99 20.84 14.21
C SER A 94 -2.45 20.42 13.96
N GLU A 95 -3.35 21.38 13.75
CA GLU A 95 -4.76 21.12 13.41
C GLU A 95 -4.90 20.53 12.00
N PHE A 96 -4.13 21.03 11.02
CA PHE A 96 -4.11 20.45 9.67
C PHE A 96 -3.70 18.99 9.69
N GLU A 97 -2.65 18.64 10.44
CA GLU A 97 -2.15 17.27 10.56
C GLU A 97 -3.08 16.32 11.33
N LYS A 98 -4.10 16.84 12.02
CA LYS A 98 -5.13 16.06 12.73
C LYS A 98 -6.45 16.01 11.98
N SER A 99 -6.60 16.78 10.91
CA SER A 99 -7.86 16.89 10.19
C SER A 99 -8.04 15.71 9.24
N GLU A 100 -9.11 14.95 9.42
CA GLU A 100 -9.50 13.87 8.49
C GLU A 100 -9.98 14.41 7.13
N LYS A 101 -10.47 15.66 7.09
CA LYS A 101 -10.98 16.31 5.87
C LYS A 101 -10.37 17.69 5.72
N PRO A 102 -9.10 17.77 5.31
CA PRO A 102 -8.40 19.04 5.18
C PRO A 102 -9.03 19.89 4.08
N ARG A 103 -9.08 21.21 4.31
CA ARG A 103 -9.61 22.15 3.31
C ARG A 103 -8.68 22.18 2.10
N LYS A 104 -9.28 22.24 0.90
CA LYS A 104 -8.56 22.27 -0.38
C LYS A 104 -7.47 23.35 -0.42
N GLU A 105 -7.77 24.56 0.02
CA GLU A 105 -6.81 25.67 0.07
C GLU A 105 -5.58 25.34 0.94
N ASN A 106 -5.76 24.66 2.08
CA ASN A 106 -4.65 24.30 2.95
C ASN A 106 -3.77 23.22 2.31
N ILE A 107 -4.38 22.26 1.63
CA ILE A 107 -3.67 21.20 0.90
C ILE A 107 -2.84 21.79 -0.22
N GLU A 108 -3.39 22.70 -1.03
CA GLU A 108 -2.64 23.37 -2.10
C GLU A 108 -1.44 24.15 -1.57
N ARG A 109 -1.59 24.84 -0.43
CA ARG A 109 -0.50 25.57 0.23
C ARG A 109 0.59 24.65 0.75
N LEU A 110 0.21 23.53 1.38
CA LEU A 110 1.16 22.53 1.87
C LEU A 110 1.86 21.80 0.72
N ALA A 111 1.13 21.42 -0.33
CA ALA A 111 1.67 20.74 -1.51
C ALA A 111 2.75 21.59 -2.18
N LYS A 112 2.48 22.89 -2.35
CA LYS A 112 3.47 23.84 -2.88
C LYS A 112 4.71 23.96 -1.99
N LEU A 113 4.54 23.95 -0.66
CA LEU A 113 5.67 24.04 0.28
C LEU A 113 6.50 22.75 0.31
N TYR A 114 5.83 21.61 0.22
CA TYR A 114 6.45 20.28 0.24
C TYR A 114 6.85 19.79 -1.15
N ASP A 115 6.70 20.61 -2.19
CA ASP A 115 7.05 20.28 -3.57
C ASP A 115 6.49 18.90 -3.99
N CYS A 116 5.19 18.73 -3.78
CA CYS A 116 4.40 17.55 -4.15
C CYS A 116 3.05 17.98 -4.72
N SER A 117 2.27 17.04 -5.24
CA SER A 117 0.93 17.31 -5.72
C SER A 117 -0.09 17.35 -4.56
N PRO A 118 -1.18 18.13 -4.67
CA PRO A 118 -2.27 18.14 -3.69
C PRO A 118 -2.82 16.74 -3.36
N GLU A 119 -2.92 15.89 -4.39
CA GLU A 119 -3.48 14.56 -4.28
C GLU A 119 -2.56 13.63 -3.48
N GLN A 120 -1.23 13.82 -3.55
CA GLN A 120 -0.26 13.10 -2.70
C GLN A 120 -0.37 13.44 -1.20
N LEU A 121 -1.16 14.44 -0.81
CA LEU A 121 -1.43 14.80 0.59
C LEU A 121 -2.77 14.25 1.10
N LEU A 122 -3.50 13.53 0.25
CA LEU A 122 -4.79 12.94 0.53
C LEU A 122 -4.65 11.42 0.34
N LEU A 123 -4.87 10.66 1.41
CA LEU A 123 -5.05 9.22 1.29
C LEU A 123 -6.57 8.98 1.23
N GLU A 124 -7.06 8.37 0.15
CA GLU A 124 -8.45 7.93 0.05
C GLU A 124 -8.75 6.74 0.98
#